data_AF-A0A1B6ZE46-F1
#
_entry.id   AF-A0A1B6ZE46-F1
#
_cell.length_a   1.000
_cell.length_b   1.000
_cell.length_c   1.000
_cell.angle_alpha   90.00
_cell.angle_beta   90.00
_cell.angle_gamma   90.00
#
_symmetry.space_group_name_H-M   'P 1'
#
loop_
_entity.id
_entity.type
_entity.pdbx_description
1 polymer ?
#
loop_
_entity_poly.entity_id
_entity_poly.type
_entity_poly.pdbx_seq_one_letter_code
_entity_poly.pdbx_strand_id
1 'polypeptide(L)'
;MTMRAAPLTILLLLAGCGASETSDGADSNMPARSWKYYAAHPAEIEPMQKICRQWAGSNAPTDAQPAVITTNCRAAAFAKSQLQLTE
;
A
#
# COMPACT_ATOMS: atom_id res chain seq x y z
N MET A 1 -0.54 51.10 17.43
CA MET A 1 -0.97 49.78 17.94
C MET A 1 -1.36 48.90 16.77
N THR A 2 -0.57 47.85 16.60
CA THR A 2 -0.87 46.53 16.03
C THR A 2 -2.29 46.25 15.52
N MET A 3 -2.40 45.79 14.27
CA MET A 3 -2.98 44.46 14.02
C MET A 3 -2.43 43.85 12.73
N ARG A 4 -1.76 42.71 12.90
CA ARG A 4 -1.24 41.82 11.86
C ARG A 4 -2.42 41.08 11.25
N ALA A 5 -2.57 41.09 9.93
CA ALA A 5 -3.52 40.24 9.22
C ALA A 5 -2.77 39.36 8.22
N ALA A 6 -2.40 38.17 8.68
CA ALA A 6 -2.14 36.97 7.87
C ALA A 6 -2.22 35.78 8.85
N PRO A 7 -2.71 34.57 8.48
CA PRO A 7 -2.95 34.07 7.12
C PRO A 7 -4.32 33.36 6.92
N LEU A 8 -5.00 33.68 5.82
CA LEU A 8 -6.13 32.89 5.29
C LEU A 8 -5.57 31.80 4.35
N THR A 9 -4.89 30.79 4.91
CA THR A 9 -4.23 29.75 4.10
C THR A 9 -4.39 28.34 4.68
N ILE A 10 -5.56 28.03 5.26
CA ILE A 10 -5.84 26.69 5.85
C ILE A 10 -6.81 25.85 4.99
N LEU A 11 -7.33 26.37 3.88
CA LEU A 11 -8.39 25.68 3.11
C LEU A 11 -7.93 24.69 2.03
N LEU A 12 -6.62 24.46 1.85
CA LEU A 12 -6.10 23.62 0.75
C LEU A 12 -5.71 22.18 1.15
N LEU A 13 -5.97 21.74 2.39
CA LEU A 13 -5.53 20.43 2.88
C LEU A 13 -6.50 19.26 2.62
N LEU A 14 -7.62 19.48 1.92
CA LEU A 14 -8.70 18.47 1.79
C LEU A 14 -8.78 17.76 0.43
N ALA A 15 -7.91 18.04 -0.53
CA ALA A 15 -7.95 17.41 -1.85
C ALA A 15 -7.15 16.11 -1.98
N GLY A 16 -6.76 15.48 -0.86
CA GLY A 16 -5.98 14.23 -0.85
C GLY A 16 -6.77 12.95 -0.59
N CYS A 17 -8.03 13.05 -0.16
CA CYS A 17 -8.90 11.88 0.07
C CYS A 17 -9.54 11.45 -1.26
N GLY A 18 -8.70 11.20 -2.27
CA GLY A 18 -9.15 10.62 -3.51
C GLY A 18 -9.67 9.23 -3.21
N ALA A 19 -10.91 8.96 -3.61
CA ALA A 19 -11.39 7.59 -3.77
C ALA A 19 -10.43 6.90 -4.76
N SER A 20 -9.40 6.23 -4.23
CA SER A 20 -8.77 5.16 -4.98
C SER A 20 -9.89 4.16 -5.16
N GLU A 21 -10.33 3.99 -6.41
CA GLU A 21 -11.03 2.80 -6.84
C GLU A 21 -10.18 1.65 -6.30
N THR A 22 -10.63 1.05 -5.20
CA THR A 22 -10.06 -0.19 -4.69
C THR A 22 -10.13 -1.12 -5.87
N SER A 23 -8.95 -1.49 -6.38
CA SER A 23 -8.78 -2.26 -7.60
C SER A 23 -9.94 -3.21 -7.78
N ASP A 24 -10.62 -3.09 -8.93
CA ASP A 24 -11.54 -4.10 -9.44
C ASP A 24 -11.02 -5.46 -9.01
N GLY A 25 -11.85 -6.29 -8.35
CA GLY A 25 -11.47 -7.42 -7.50
C GLY A 25 -10.49 -8.48 -8.05
N ALA A 26 -9.92 -8.28 -9.24
CA ALA A 26 -8.74 -8.92 -9.81
C ALA A 26 -7.55 -9.02 -8.85
N ASP A 27 -7.26 -8.01 -8.02
CA ASP A 27 -6.18 -8.09 -7.01
C ASP A 27 -6.44 -9.18 -5.95
N SER A 28 -7.71 -9.58 -5.77
CA SER A 28 -8.10 -10.66 -4.86
C SER A 28 -7.97 -12.05 -5.49
N ASN A 29 -7.87 -12.13 -6.82
CA ASN A 29 -7.85 -13.38 -7.58
C ASN A 29 -6.43 -13.96 -7.72
N MET A 30 -5.50 -13.55 -6.85
CA MET A 30 -4.15 -14.08 -6.78
C MET A 30 -4.06 -15.24 -5.77
N PRO A 31 -3.17 -16.23 -6.00
CA PRO A 31 -2.90 -17.25 -5.00
C PRO A 31 -2.13 -16.67 -3.81
N ALA A 32 -2.29 -17.29 -2.64
CA ALA A 32 -1.42 -17.01 -1.51
C ALA A 32 0.02 -17.47 -1.82
N ARG A 33 0.99 -16.58 -1.60
CA ARG A 33 2.41 -16.80 -1.83
C ARG A 33 3.18 -16.67 -0.52
N SER A 34 4.19 -17.53 -0.34
CA SER A 34 5.07 -17.48 0.82
C SER A 34 6.24 -16.52 0.58
N TRP A 35 6.95 -16.16 1.64
CA TRP A 35 8.16 -15.34 1.50
C TRP A 35 9.24 -16.04 0.68
N LYS A 36 9.34 -17.38 0.76
CA LYS A 36 10.29 -18.18 -0.02
C LYS A 36 10.02 -18.06 -1.51
N TYR A 37 8.74 -18.02 -1.90
CA TYR A 37 8.35 -17.79 -3.29
C TYR A 37 8.87 -16.43 -3.78
N TYR A 38 8.59 -15.35 -3.04
CA TYR A 38 9.05 -14.01 -3.43
C TYR A 38 10.58 -13.87 -3.41
N ALA A 39 11.28 -14.53 -2.50
CA ALA A 39 12.74 -14.56 -2.50
C ALA A 39 13.31 -15.27 -3.75
N ALA A 40 12.64 -16.32 -4.23
CA ALA A 40 13.00 -16.99 -5.48
C ALA A 40 12.54 -16.22 -6.74
N HIS A 41 11.58 -15.30 -6.61
CA HIS A 41 11.01 -14.51 -7.71
C HIS A 41 11.06 -13.00 -7.37
N PRO A 42 12.25 -12.40 -7.22
CA PRO A 42 12.39 -11.03 -6.73
C PRO A 42 11.70 -9.99 -7.61
N ALA A 43 11.56 -10.25 -8.91
CA ALA A 43 10.83 -9.40 -9.85
C ALA A 43 9.34 -9.23 -9.49
N GLU A 44 8.74 -10.17 -8.74
CA GLU A 44 7.33 -10.10 -8.31
C GLU A 44 7.13 -9.32 -7.00
N ILE A 45 8.21 -8.95 -6.29
CA ILE A 45 8.12 -8.22 -5.02
C ILE A 45 7.56 -6.81 -5.22
N GLU A 46 8.09 -6.05 -6.19
CA GLU A 46 7.65 -4.67 -6.41
C GLU A 46 6.18 -4.58 -6.88
N PRO A 47 5.71 -5.41 -7.83
CA PRO A 47 4.29 -5.51 -8.17
C PRO A 47 3.40 -5.77 -6.95
N MET A 48 3.78 -6.74 -6.10
CA MET A 48 3.01 -7.02 -4.89
C MET A 48 3.02 -5.82 -3.94
N GLN A 49 4.17 -5.17 -3.72
CA GLN A 49 4.26 -3.98 -2.88
C GLN A 49 3.42 -2.81 -3.41
N LYS A 50 3.23 -2.69 -4.72
CA LYS A 50 2.33 -1.69 -5.32
C LYS A 50 0.87 -1.94 -4.89
N ILE A 51 0.39 -3.18 -5.00
CA ILE A 51 -0.95 -3.58 -4.55
C ILE A 51 -1.12 -3.31 -3.05
N CYS A 52 -0.10 -3.64 -2.25
CA CYS A 52 -0.11 -3.35 -0.81
C CYS A 52 -0.26 -1.86 -0.50
N ARG A 53 0.45 -1.00 -1.23
CA ARG A 53 0.36 0.46 -1.06
C ARG A 53 -1.00 1.00 -1.48
N GLN A 54 -1.58 0.46 -2.55
CA GLN A 54 -2.91 0.87 -3.01
C GLN A 54 -3.98 0.57 -1.96
N TRP A 55 -3.96 -0.62 -1.37
CA TRP A 55 -4.87 -0.95 -0.26
C TRP A 55 -4.62 -0.09 0.98
N ALA A 56 -3.36 0.10 1.38
CA ALA A 56 -3.02 0.92 2.55
C ALA A 56 -3.41 2.40 2.39
N GLY A 57 -3.40 2.91 1.16
CA GLY A 57 -3.83 4.29 0.83
C GLY A 57 -5.31 4.41 0.47
N SER A 58 -6.07 3.30 0.46
CA SER A 58 -7.50 3.32 0.15
C SER A 58 -8.33 3.75 1.36
N ASN A 59 -9.53 4.27 1.10
CA ASN A 59 -10.55 4.52 2.13
C ASN A 59 -11.41 3.29 2.42
N ALA A 60 -11.04 2.11 1.90
CA ALA A 60 -11.81 0.91 2.11
C ALA A 60 -11.72 0.49 3.59
N PRO A 61 -12.83 -0.03 4.17
CA PRO A 61 -12.81 -0.65 5.48
C PRO A 61 -11.73 -1.74 5.56
N THR A 62 -11.08 -1.87 6.73
CA THR A 62 -9.98 -2.84 6.90
C THR A 62 -10.44 -4.29 6.68
N ASP A 63 -11.69 -4.59 7.02
CA ASP A 63 -12.33 -5.90 6.81
C ASP A 63 -12.72 -6.15 5.34
N ALA A 64 -12.73 -5.12 4.50
CA ALA A 64 -12.91 -5.28 3.05
C ALA A 64 -11.63 -5.75 2.34
N GLN A 65 -10.45 -5.66 2.98
CA GLN A 65 -9.21 -6.13 2.38
C GLN A 65 -9.18 -7.67 2.31
N PRO A 66 -9.01 -8.27 1.13
CA PRO A 66 -8.86 -9.71 1.00
C PRO A 66 -7.66 -10.24 1.80
N ALA A 67 -7.88 -11.29 2.60
CA ALA A 67 -6.84 -11.90 3.43
C ALA A 67 -5.60 -12.36 2.63
N VAL A 68 -5.80 -12.74 1.37
CA VAL A 68 -4.70 -13.12 0.47
C VAL A 68 -3.76 -11.94 0.17
N ILE A 69 -4.29 -10.72 0.06
CA ILE A 69 -3.50 -9.52 -0.16
C ILE A 69 -2.67 -9.24 1.10
N THR A 70 -3.28 -9.23 2.28
CA THR A 70 -2.55 -9.02 3.55
C THR A 70 -1.42 -10.05 3.73
N THR A 71 -1.71 -11.32 3.42
CA THR A 71 -0.73 -12.41 3.51
C THR A 71 0.44 -12.18 2.57
N ASN A 72 0.14 -11.92 1.30
CA ASN A 72 1.16 -11.71 0.27
C ASN A 72 1.98 -10.44 0.52
N CYS A 73 1.38 -9.38 1.05
CA CYS A 73 2.08 -8.16 1.45
C CYS A 73 3.13 -8.43 2.52
N ARG A 74 2.78 -9.18 3.57
CA ARG A 74 3.72 -9.56 4.63
C ARG A 74 4.84 -10.43 4.09
N ALA A 75 4.50 -11.41 3.24
CA ALA A 75 5.46 -12.30 2.62
C ALA A 75 6.47 -11.56 1.71
N ALA A 76 5.99 -10.67 0.83
CA ALA A 76 6.82 -9.88 -0.06
C ALA A 76 7.70 -8.88 0.69
N ALA A 77 7.18 -8.22 1.74
CA ALA A 77 7.96 -7.33 2.58
C ALA A 77 9.09 -8.08 3.30
N PHE A 78 8.80 -9.25 3.87
CA PHE A 78 9.82 -10.08 4.49
C PHE A 78 10.87 -10.53 3.48
N ALA A 79 10.47 -11.05 2.31
CA ALA A 79 11.39 -11.46 1.26
C ALA A 79 12.33 -10.31 0.83
N LYS A 80 11.79 -9.10 0.64
CA LYS A 80 12.60 -7.90 0.35
C LYS A 80 13.65 -7.63 1.41
N SER A 81 13.27 -7.69 2.69
CA SER A 81 14.22 -7.50 3.79
C SER A 81 15.31 -8.57 3.82
N GLN A 82 14.98 -9.83 3.50
CA GLN A 82 15.98 -10.90 3.44
C GLN A 82 16.99 -10.67 2.31
N LEU A 83 16.51 -10.30 1.11
CA LEU A 83 17.38 -10.02 -0.03
C LEU A 83 18.34 -8.87 0.27
N GLN A 84 17.84 -7.78 0.88
CA GLN A 84 18.66 -6.63 1.29
C GLN A 84 19.72 -6.95 2.35
N LEU A 85 19.57 -8.05 3.10
CA LEU A 85 20.56 -8.50 4.08
C LEU A 85 21.60 -9.45 3.48
N THR A 86 21.31 -10.01 2.30
CA THR A 86 22.16 -11.00 1.63
C THR A 86 22.92 -10.45 0.41
N GLU A 87 22.54 -9.28 -0.08
CA GLU A 87 23.27 -8.47 -1.09
C GLU A 87 24.32 -7.58 -0.43
#